data_AF-A0A7G9QHG8-F1
#
_entry.id   AF-A0A7G9QHG8-F1
#
_cell.length_a   1.000
_cell.length_b   1.000
_cell.length_c   1.000
_cell.angle_alpha   90.00
_cell.angle_beta   90.00
_cell.angle_gamma   90.00
#
_symmetry.space_group_name_H-M   'P 1'
#
loop_
_entity.id
_entity.type
_entity.pdbx_description
1 polymer ?
#
loop_
_entity_poly.entity_id
_entity_poly.type
_entity_poly.pdbx_seq_one_letter_code
_entity_poly.pdbx_strand_id
1 'polypeptide(L)'
;MKNILIIAVLFLLTLPARSQEKPVRNGLHAFTIQWISFNKNNPGSVNIKPIGKDEYSIEGSQKDAQTNEYVTIKGTFLNKGRTLKFNGTIISKINSSNGGQPCELTGLFIFKATGVRKYWRLQQMLNCDGETTDYIDIFF
;
A
#
# COMPACT_ATOMS: atom_id res chain seq x y z
N MET A 1 -62.37 -2.94 0.86
CA MET A 1 -61.08 -3.67 0.97
C MET A 1 -60.03 -2.80 0.30
N LYS A 2 -59.18 -2.09 1.06
CA LYS A 2 -58.22 -1.12 0.52
C LYS A 2 -56.86 -1.44 1.12
N ASN A 3 -55.95 -1.93 0.27
CA ASN A 3 -54.67 -2.51 0.66
C ASN A 3 -53.73 -1.43 1.20
N ILE A 4 -53.16 -1.69 2.38
CA ILE A 4 -52.13 -0.86 3.01
C ILE A 4 -50.78 -1.28 2.40
N LEU A 5 -50.15 -0.39 1.64
CA LEU A 5 -48.77 -0.57 1.19
C LEU A 5 -47.83 -0.30 2.38
N ILE A 6 -47.24 -1.35 2.95
CA ILE A 6 -46.16 -1.21 3.92
C ILE A 6 -44.86 -1.00 3.13
N ILE A 7 -44.37 0.23 3.11
CA ILE A 7 -43.04 0.56 2.60
C ILE A 7 -42.04 0.10 3.66
N ALA A 8 -41.45 -1.07 3.46
CA ALA A 8 -40.31 -1.53 4.25
C ALA A 8 -39.08 -0.70 3.89
N VAL A 9 -38.78 0.32 4.69
CA VAL A 9 -37.53 1.06 4.62
C VAL A 9 -36.42 0.13 5.11
N LEU A 10 -35.70 -0.50 4.17
CA LEU A 10 -34.47 -1.22 4.47
C LEU A 10 -33.43 -0.19 4.92
N PHE A 11 -33.24 -0.02 6.23
CA PHE A 11 -32.05 0.61 6.77
C PHE A 11 -30.86 -0.25 6.35
N LEU A 12 -30.13 0.19 5.31
CA LEU A 12 -28.80 -0.32 4.99
C LEU A 12 -27.93 -0.05 6.23
N LEU A 13 -27.80 -1.07 7.08
CA LEU A 13 -26.76 -1.13 8.10
C LEU A 13 -25.42 -1.08 7.37
N THR A 14 -24.87 0.12 7.19
CA THR A 14 -23.48 0.29 6.80
C THR A 14 -22.67 -0.27 7.95
N LEU A 15 -22.22 -1.52 7.82
CA LEU A 15 -21.29 -2.12 8.77
C LEU A 15 -20.14 -1.12 8.94
N PRO A 16 -19.83 -0.69 10.18
CA PRO A 16 -18.70 0.20 10.42
C PRO A 16 -17.47 -0.47 9.82
N ALA A 17 -16.70 0.31 9.07
CA ALA A 17 -15.46 -0.14 8.45
C ALA A 17 -14.64 -0.88 9.51
N ARG A 18 -14.35 -2.17 9.26
CA ARG A 18 -13.63 -3.04 10.18
C ARG A 18 -12.35 -2.33 10.61
N SER A 19 -12.37 -1.78 11.81
CA SER A 19 -11.20 -1.16 12.41
C SER A 19 -10.33 -2.29 12.91
N GLN A 20 -9.43 -2.83 12.08
CA GLN A 20 -8.28 -3.55 12.62
C GLN A 20 -7.21 -3.90 11.60
N GLU A 21 -5.96 -3.61 11.97
CA GLU A 21 -4.76 -4.15 11.32
C GLU A 21 -3.62 -4.41 12.31
N LYS A 22 -3.97 -4.56 13.60
CA LYS A 22 -3.03 -4.99 14.64
C LYS A 22 -3.40 -6.40 15.09
N PRO A 23 -2.43 -7.34 15.12
CA PRO A 23 -1.07 -7.22 14.57
C PRO A 23 -1.06 -7.25 13.02
N VAL A 24 0.01 -6.76 12.38
CA VAL A 24 0.25 -7.07 10.94
C VAL A 24 0.52 -8.56 10.82
N ARG A 25 -0.04 -9.21 9.80
CA ARG A 25 0.25 -10.62 9.51
C ARG A 25 1.75 -10.79 9.21
N ASN A 26 2.34 -11.87 9.69
CA ASN A 26 3.73 -12.21 9.39
C ASN A 26 3.83 -12.90 8.01
N GLY A 27 4.94 -12.69 7.30
CA GLY A 27 5.25 -13.36 6.03
C GLY A 27 5.04 -12.49 4.80
N LEU A 28 4.66 -13.11 3.68
CA LEU A 28 4.57 -12.44 2.38
C LEU A 28 3.29 -11.62 2.24
N HIS A 29 3.43 -10.38 1.78
CA HIS A 29 2.36 -9.46 1.40
C HIS A 29 2.55 -9.02 -0.04
N ALA A 30 1.45 -8.81 -0.75
CA ALA A 30 1.52 -8.24 -2.09
C ALA A 30 2.02 -6.78 -2.01
N PHE A 31 2.84 -6.40 -2.98
CA PHE A 31 3.46 -5.09 -3.06
C PHE A 31 3.42 -4.58 -4.49
N THR A 32 2.97 -3.34 -4.70
CA THR A 32 2.80 -2.79 -6.05
C THR A 32 3.22 -1.33 -6.16
N ILE A 33 3.69 -0.94 -7.34
CA ILE A 33 3.63 0.41 -7.89
C ILE A 33 2.68 0.40 -9.10
N GLN A 34 1.88 1.46 -9.28
CA GLN A 34 0.82 1.45 -10.28
C GLN A 34 1.31 1.35 -11.72
N TRP A 35 2.54 1.83 -11.98
CA TRP A 35 3.16 1.83 -13.30
C TRP A 35 3.40 0.42 -13.85
N ILE A 36 3.66 -0.56 -12.97
CA ILE A 36 3.85 -1.97 -13.36
C ILE A 36 2.50 -2.70 -13.40
N SER A 37 1.69 -2.56 -12.35
CA SER A 37 0.31 -3.03 -12.38
C SER A 37 -0.58 -2.32 -11.38
N PHE A 38 -1.84 -2.12 -11.75
CA PHE A 38 -2.87 -1.64 -10.83
C PHE A 38 -3.50 -2.82 -10.06
N ASN A 39 -3.91 -2.55 -8.81
CA ASN A 39 -4.79 -3.41 -8.01
C ASN A 39 -4.41 -4.91 -7.89
N LYS A 40 -3.11 -5.23 -7.87
CA LYS A 40 -2.57 -6.61 -7.74
C LYS A 40 -2.79 -7.52 -8.95
N ASN A 41 -2.90 -6.99 -10.17
CA ASN A 41 -2.99 -7.84 -11.36
C ASN A 41 -1.67 -8.59 -11.63
N ASN A 42 -0.52 -7.99 -11.29
CA ASN A 42 0.79 -8.64 -11.33
C ASN A 42 1.66 -8.12 -10.18
N PRO A 43 1.36 -8.50 -8.92
CA PRO A 43 2.00 -7.89 -7.76
C PRO A 43 3.39 -8.46 -7.52
N GLY A 44 4.26 -7.62 -6.99
CA GLY A 44 5.46 -8.09 -6.31
C GLY A 44 5.12 -8.63 -4.92
N SER A 45 6.17 -8.85 -4.13
CA SER A 45 6.00 -9.27 -2.75
C SER A 45 6.99 -8.60 -1.81
N VAL A 46 6.54 -8.39 -0.58
CA VAL A 46 7.36 -7.98 0.57
C VAL A 46 7.20 -8.98 1.70
N ASN A 47 8.28 -9.31 2.36
CA ASN A 47 8.28 -10.14 3.56
C ASN A 47 8.28 -9.24 4.80
N ILE A 48 7.27 -9.38 5.64
CA ILE A 48 7.11 -8.61 6.87
C ILE A 48 7.37 -9.53 8.05
N LYS A 49 8.27 -9.14 8.96
CA LYS A 49 8.60 -9.91 10.18
C LYS A 49 8.49 -9.05 11.43
N PRO A 50 7.89 -9.53 12.52
CA PRO A 50 7.89 -8.80 13.79
C PRO A 50 9.31 -8.73 14.35
N ILE A 51 9.70 -7.55 14.82
CA ILE A 51 11.00 -7.30 15.49
C ILE A 51 10.84 -6.65 16.87
N GLY A 52 9.62 -6.26 17.24
CA GLY A 52 9.30 -5.65 18.52
C GLY A 52 7.80 -5.44 18.71
N LYS A 53 7.42 -4.73 19.77
CA LYS A 53 6.03 -4.38 20.02
C LYS A 53 5.55 -3.39 18.97
N ASP A 54 4.59 -3.83 18.13
CA ASP A 54 4.08 -3.08 16.98
C ASP A 54 5.15 -2.73 15.93
N GLU A 55 6.36 -3.27 16.02
CA GLU A 55 7.49 -2.95 15.15
C GLU A 55 7.84 -4.14 14.26
N TYR A 56 8.06 -3.86 12.97
CA TYR A 56 8.25 -4.88 11.94
C TYR A 56 9.40 -4.50 11.02
N SER A 57 10.16 -5.49 10.55
CA SER A 57 11.01 -5.34 9.37
C SER A 57 10.22 -5.64 8.10
N ILE A 58 10.60 -5.01 7.00
CA ILE A 58 10.01 -5.19 5.68
C ILE A 58 11.11 -5.18 4.61
N GLU A 59 11.07 -6.15 3.70
CA GLU A 59 11.94 -6.18 2.53
C GLU A 59 11.24 -6.86 1.35
N GLY A 60 11.36 -6.31 0.16
CA GLY A 60 10.84 -6.94 -1.05
C GLY A 60 10.83 -6.04 -2.27
N SER A 61 10.15 -6.50 -3.31
CA SER A 61 10.11 -5.82 -4.60
C SER A 61 8.96 -6.26 -5.50
N GLN A 62 8.66 -5.43 -6.49
CA GLN A 62 7.93 -5.77 -7.71
C GLN A 62 8.82 -5.45 -8.91
N LYS A 63 8.79 -6.31 -9.93
CA LYS A 63 9.56 -6.14 -11.17
C LYS A 63 8.71 -6.51 -12.37
N ASP A 64 8.87 -5.77 -13.44
CA ASP A 64 8.39 -6.14 -14.77
C ASP A 64 9.54 -6.75 -15.58
N ALA A 65 9.38 -7.99 -16.02
CA ALA A 65 10.41 -8.70 -16.78
C ALA A 65 10.56 -8.21 -18.23
N GLN A 66 9.54 -7.56 -18.79
CA GLN A 66 9.56 -7.06 -20.17
C GLN A 66 10.21 -5.68 -20.25
N THR A 67 9.88 -4.80 -19.31
CA THR A 67 10.35 -3.40 -19.32
C THR A 67 11.57 -3.16 -18.42
N ASN A 68 11.94 -4.12 -17.58
CA ASN A 68 12.94 -3.97 -16.52
C ASN A 68 12.64 -2.80 -15.57
N GLU A 69 11.36 -2.48 -15.39
CA GLU A 69 10.88 -1.53 -14.39
C GLU A 69 10.73 -2.23 -13.05
N TYR A 70 10.91 -1.49 -11.96
CA TYR A 70 10.83 -2.07 -10.63
C TYR A 70 10.49 -1.06 -9.54
N VAL A 71 10.02 -1.60 -8.42
CA VAL A 71 10.03 -0.93 -7.12
C VAL A 71 10.60 -1.88 -6.07
N THR A 72 11.49 -1.38 -5.21
CA THR A 72 12.00 -2.10 -4.03
C THR A 72 11.69 -1.34 -2.77
N ILE A 73 11.61 -2.06 -1.64
CA ILE A 73 11.46 -1.47 -0.31
C ILE A 73 12.28 -2.27 0.69
N LYS A 74 12.99 -1.58 1.57
CA LYS A 74 13.74 -2.18 2.68
C LYS A 74 13.78 -1.24 3.89
N GLY A 75 13.42 -1.75 5.06
CA GLY A 75 13.48 -0.97 6.28
C GLY A 75 12.67 -1.57 7.43
N THR A 76 12.22 -0.70 8.32
CA THR A 76 11.33 -1.04 9.43
C THR A 76 10.10 -0.15 9.43
N PHE A 77 9.04 -0.58 10.09
CA PHE A 77 7.90 0.29 10.36
C PHE A 77 7.27 0.02 11.72
N LEU A 78 6.69 1.08 12.27
CA LEU A 78 5.83 1.04 13.45
C LEU A 78 4.36 1.03 13.01
N ASN A 79 3.64 -0.04 13.37
CA ASN A 79 2.23 -0.20 13.09
C ASN A 79 1.37 0.66 14.05
N LYS A 80 0.59 1.59 13.49
CA LYS A 80 -0.41 2.41 14.20
C LYS A 80 -1.83 2.13 13.70
N GLY A 81 -2.10 0.90 13.26
CA GLY A 81 -3.37 0.46 12.68
C GLY A 81 -3.41 0.86 11.20
N ARG A 82 -4.26 1.84 10.88
CA ARG A 82 -4.44 2.33 9.51
C ARG A 82 -3.26 3.15 8.97
N THR A 83 -2.18 3.24 9.72
CA THR A 83 -1.00 4.02 9.39
C THR A 83 0.24 3.26 9.80
N LEU A 84 1.22 3.17 8.91
CA LEU A 84 2.55 2.66 9.19
C LEU A 84 3.52 3.84 9.15
N LYS A 85 4.33 3.99 10.22
CA LYS A 85 5.46 4.92 10.21
C LYS A 85 6.70 4.13 9.76
N PHE A 86 7.06 4.27 8.51
CA PHE A 86 8.17 3.54 7.89
C PHE A 86 9.47 4.33 8.02
N ASN A 87 10.57 3.62 8.21
CA ASN A 87 11.94 4.12 8.16
C ASN A 87 12.78 3.19 7.28
N GLY A 88 13.33 3.71 6.20
CA GLY A 88 14.16 2.92 5.30
C GLY A 88 14.23 3.51 3.90
N THR A 89 14.47 2.65 2.93
CA THR A 89 14.69 3.03 1.54
C THR A 89 13.63 2.40 0.63
N ILE A 90 13.13 3.20 -0.30
CA ILE A 90 12.26 2.80 -1.40
C ILE A 90 12.95 3.24 -2.69
N ILE A 91 13.11 2.34 -3.66
CA ILE A 91 13.69 2.66 -4.96
C ILE A 91 12.68 2.30 -6.04
N SER A 92 12.21 3.27 -6.82
CA SER A 92 11.40 3.03 -8.01
C SER A 92 12.18 3.38 -9.28
N LYS A 93 12.08 2.55 -10.31
CA LYS A 93 12.61 2.86 -11.64
C LYS A 93 11.53 2.57 -12.67
N ILE A 94 11.01 3.64 -13.24
CA ILE A 94 9.98 3.63 -14.30
C ILE A 94 10.59 4.30 -15.52
N ASN A 95 10.53 3.67 -16.69
CA ASN A 95 11.27 4.12 -17.87
C ASN A 95 10.78 5.49 -18.36
N SER A 96 9.51 5.83 -18.12
CA SER A 96 8.90 7.10 -18.50
C SER A 96 8.99 8.21 -17.44
N SER A 97 9.55 7.94 -16.25
CA SER A 97 9.66 8.90 -15.14
C SER A 97 11.12 9.19 -14.83
N ASN A 98 11.43 10.37 -14.28
CA ASN A 98 12.80 10.74 -13.86
C ASN A 98 13.87 10.47 -14.93
N GLY A 99 13.56 10.72 -16.21
CA GLY A 99 14.47 10.45 -17.33
C GLY A 99 14.91 8.98 -17.45
N GLY A 100 14.09 8.04 -16.96
CA GLY A 100 14.40 6.61 -16.90
C GLY A 100 15.38 6.22 -15.80
N GLN A 101 15.80 7.15 -14.95
CA GLN A 101 16.71 6.90 -13.83
C GLN A 101 15.95 6.46 -12.58
N PRO A 102 16.56 5.61 -11.72
CA PRO A 102 15.97 5.26 -10.44
C PRO A 102 15.73 6.50 -9.56
N CYS A 103 14.57 6.54 -8.92
CA CYS A 103 14.25 7.45 -7.84
C CYS A 103 14.44 6.73 -6.50
N GLU A 104 15.34 7.25 -5.66
CA GLU A 104 15.63 6.72 -4.33
C GLU A 104 15.06 7.64 -3.24
N LEU A 105 14.17 7.10 -2.43
CA LEU A 105 13.58 7.76 -1.27
C LEU A 105 14.06 7.07 0.01
N THR A 106 14.91 7.75 0.78
CA THR A 106 15.46 7.24 2.05
C THR A 106 15.06 8.13 3.22
N GLY A 107 14.55 7.53 4.30
CA GLY A 107 14.19 8.22 5.54
C GLY A 107 12.82 7.81 6.09
N LEU A 108 12.12 8.77 6.69
CA LEU A 108 10.86 8.56 7.37
C LEU A 108 9.67 8.80 6.46
N PHE A 109 8.83 7.79 6.30
CA PHE A 109 7.65 7.84 5.43
C PHE A 109 6.37 7.37 6.11
N ILE A 110 5.23 7.80 5.57
CA ILE A 110 3.92 7.39 6.05
C ILE A 110 3.26 6.53 4.99
N PHE A 111 2.82 5.33 5.37
CA PHE A 111 1.86 4.56 4.61
C PHE A 111 0.49 4.63 5.29
N LYS A 112 -0.59 4.85 4.53
CA LYS A 112 -1.94 5.04 5.07
C LYS A 112 -2.98 4.20 4.34
N ALA A 113 -3.82 3.51 5.10
CA ALA A 113 -5.03 2.86 4.60
C ALA A 113 -6.21 3.83 4.70
N THR A 114 -6.88 4.12 3.59
CA THR A 114 -8.02 5.08 3.53
C THR A 114 -9.32 4.39 3.15
N GLY A 115 -10.43 4.74 3.81
CA GLY A 115 -11.75 4.16 3.56
C GLY A 115 -11.76 2.62 3.66
N VAL A 116 -12.30 1.97 2.63
CA VAL A 116 -12.45 0.51 2.56
C VAL A 116 -11.27 -0.23 1.88
N ARG A 117 -10.20 0.49 1.55
CA ARG A 117 -9.03 -0.08 0.86
C ARG A 117 -8.36 -1.16 1.72
N LYS A 118 -7.88 -2.22 1.06
CA LYS A 118 -7.18 -3.36 1.66
C LYS A 118 -5.65 -3.27 1.50
N TYR A 119 -5.13 -2.04 1.53
CA TYR A 119 -3.71 -1.73 1.43
C TYR A 119 -3.39 -0.41 2.12
N TRP A 120 -2.14 -0.27 2.57
CA TRP A 120 -1.55 1.01 2.93
C TRP A 120 -0.80 1.59 1.74
N ARG A 121 -1.06 2.86 1.42
CA ARG A 121 -0.37 3.58 0.34
C ARG A 121 0.65 4.56 0.90
N LEU A 122 1.84 4.64 0.31
CA LEU A 122 2.83 5.69 0.59
C LEU A 122 2.18 7.07 0.41
N GLN A 123 2.35 7.98 1.37
CA GLN A 123 1.77 9.32 1.29
C GLN A 123 2.70 10.34 0.62
N GLN A 124 4.01 10.13 0.71
CA GLN A 124 5.01 10.88 -0.04
C GLN A 124 5.11 10.30 -1.45
N MET A 125 4.08 10.55 -2.25
CA MET A 125 3.90 9.93 -3.56
C MET A 125 4.70 10.62 -4.67
N LEU A 126 5.28 11.79 -4.44
CA LEU A 126 5.99 12.51 -5.49
C LEU A 126 7.30 11.80 -5.82
N ASN A 127 7.49 11.47 -7.10
CA ASN A 127 8.73 10.93 -7.63
C ASN A 127 9.85 12.00 -7.58
N CYS A 128 11.09 11.59 -7.80
CA CYS A 128 12.27 12.43 -7.77
C CYS A 128 12.32 13.46 -8.90
N ASP A 129 11.52 13.28 -9.96
CA ASP A 129 11.32 14.29 -11.00
C ASP A 129 10.48 15.50 -10.54
N GLY A 130 9.83 15.40 -9.37
CA GLY A 130 9.03 16.50 -8.81
C GLY A 130 7.65 16.67 -9.43
N GLU A 131 7.23 15.79 -10.36
CA GLU A 131 5.98 15.92 -11.10
C GLU A 131 5.16 14.61 -11.11
N THR A 132 5.83 13.47 -11.25
CA THR A 132 5.19 12.16 -11.33
C THR A 132 4.72 11.70 -9.96
N THR A 133 3.54 11.08 -9.90
CA THR A 133 3.01 10.49 -8.68
C THR A 133 3.19 8.96 -8.70
N ASP A 134 3.85 8.40 -7.69
CA ASP A 134 4.05 6.97 -7.46
C ASP A 134 3.10 6.45 -6.37
N TYR A 135 2.13 5.62 -6.77
CA TYR A 135 1.24 4.88 -5.88
C TYR A 135 1.85 3.55 -5.50
N ILE A 136 2.62 3.58 -4.42
CA ILE A 136 3.24 2.39 -3.84
C ILE A 136 2.35 1.85 -2.72
N ASP A 137 1.86 0.62 -2.89
CA ASP A 137 0.88 -0.03 -2.02
C ASP A 137 1.45 -1.31 -1.38
N ILE A 138 1.28 -1.42 -0.06
CA ILE A 138 1.51 -2.65 0.73
C ILE A 138 0.15 -3.20 1.11
N PHE A 139 -0.17 -4.43 0.70
CA PHE A 139 -1.47 -5.02 1.00
C PHE A 139 -1.49 -5.78 2.33
N PHE A 140 -2.68 -5.90 2.92
CA PHE A 140 -2.91 -6.56 4.21
C PHE A 140 -2.60 -8.07 4.16
#